data_AF-A0A4V2VDU6-F1
#
_entry.id   AF-A0A4V2VDU6-F1
#
_cell.length_a   1.000
_cell.length_b   1.000
_cell.length_c   1.000
_cell.angle_alpha   90.00
_cell.angle_beta   90.00
_cell.angle_gamma   90.00
#
_symmetry.space_group_name_H-M   'P 1'
#
loop_
_entity.id
_entity.type
_entity.pdbx_description
1 polymer ?
#
loop_
_entity_poly.entity_id
_entity_poly.type
_entity_poly.pdbx_seq_one_letter_code
_entity_poly.pdbx_strand_id
1 'polypeptide(L)'
;MSEVQDIIRLLQSRRFSLTNEKKLQAEIEVELTAFGIEHEREYRLGAGSIIDFLVKDSIGAEIKLKGSKLNIFRQVERYTGFDEIKRLILVTNVPMGMPPLVNGKPVYVVNLAKAWL
;
A
#
# COMPACT_ATOMS: atom_id res chain seq x y z
N MET A 1 -4.28 -18.58 -5.07
CA MET A 1 -3.25 -17.70 -4.46
C MET A 1 -4.02 -16.62 -3.71
N SER A 2 -3.49 -16.03 -2.63
CA SER A 2 -4.26 -15.00 -1.91
C SER A 2 -4.23 -13.67 -2.66
N GLU A 3 -5.35 -12.95 -2.69
CA GLU A 3 -5.52 -11.64 -3.36
C GLU A 3 -4.33 -10.69 -3.12
N VAL A 4 -3.85 -10.63 -1.87
CA VAL A 4 -2.71 -9.80 -1.47
C VAL A 4 -1.42 -10.14 -2.23
N GLN A 5 -1.18 -11.41 -2.56
CA GLN A 5 0.00 -11.83 -3.31
C GLN A 5 -0.11 -11.47 -4.79
N ASP A 6 -1.33 -11.50 -5.34
CA ASP A 6 -1.57 -11.11 -6.72
C ASP A 6 -1.39 -9.60 -6.90
N ILE A 7 -1.85 -8.78 -5.93
CA ILE A 7 -1.55 -7.34 -5.88
C ILE A 7 -0.04 -7.09 -5.79
N ILE A 8 0.66 -7.78 -4.87
CA ILE A 8 2.11 -7.61 -4.71
C ILE A 8 2.84 -7.92 -6.02
N ARG A 9 2.48 -9.01 -6.70
CA ARG A 9 3.10 -9.39 -7.98
C ARG A 9 2.80 -8.40 -9.09
N LEU A 10 1.56 -7.94 -9.19
CA LEU A 10 1.18 -6.88 -10.13
C LEU A 10 2.09 -5.66 -9.94
N LEU A 11 2.17 -5.15 -8.70
CA LEU A 11 2.96 -3.97 -8.36
C LEU A 11 4.48 -4.19 -8.58
N GLN A 12 4.99 -5.41 -8.41
CA GLN A 12 6.39 -5.74 -8.67
C GLN A 12 6.69 -5.90 -10.17
N SER A 13 5.70 -6.26 -10.98
CA SER A 13 5.86 -6.51 -12.42
C SER A 13 5.76 -5.27 -13.31
N ARG A 14 5.49 -4.11 -12.72
CA ARG A 14 5.24 -2.84 -13.43
C ARG A 14 6.30 -1.79 -13.08
N ARG A 15 6.55 -0.90 -14.04
CA ARG A 15 7.37 0.30 -13.83
C ARG A 15 6.45 1.49 -13.61
N PHE A 16 6.53 2.06 -12.42
CA PHE A 16 5.78 3.25 -12.05
C PHE A 16 6.66 4.50 -12.02
N SER A 17 6.04 5.65 -12.26
CA SER A 17 6.63 6.97 -12.13
C SER A 17 6.83 7.32 -10.65
N LEU A 18 8.09 7.51 -10.26
CA LEU A 18 8.47 7.89 -8.89
C LEU A 18 8.56 9.42 -8.72
N THR A 19 7.85 10.20 -9.54
CA THR A 19 7.91 11.67 -9.53
C THR A 19 7.26 12.26 -8.28
N ASN A 20 6.07 11.78 -7.92
CA ASN A 20 5.34 12.17 -6.70
C ASN A 20 4.30 11.11 -6.34
N GLU A 21 3.85 11.07 -5.07
CA GLU A 21 2.90 10.07 -4.59
C GLU A 21 1.58 10.10 -5.36
N LYS A 22 1.05 11.29 -5.69
CA LYS A 22 -0.23 11.43 -6.40
C LYS A 22 -0.21 10.78 -7.79
N LYS A 23 0.87 10.97 -8.55
CA LYS A 23 1.04 10.34 -9.86
C LYS A 23 1.20 8.83 -9.72
N LEU A 24 1.99 8.38 -8.76
CA LEU A 24 2.16 6.95 -8.47
C LEU A 24 0.83 6.29 -8.10
N GLN A 25 0.03 6.92 -7.24
CA GLN A 25 -1.31 6.44 -6.90
C GLN A 25 -2.19 6.32 -8.16
N ALA A 26 -2.21 7.34 -9.03
CA ALA A 26 -3.00 7.30 -10.26
C ALA A 26 -2.55 6.17 -11.22
N GLU A 27 -1.25 5.92 -11.34
CA GLU A 27 -0.75 4.80 -12.16
C GLU A 27 -1.07 3.44 -11.55
N ILE A 28 -1.01 3.31 -10.21
CA ILE A 28 -1.43 2.08 -9.50
C ILE A 28 -2.92 1.83 -9.71
N GLU A 29 -3.78 2.84 -9.62
CA GLU A 29 -5.22 2.74 -9.87
C GLU A 29 -5.53 2.20 -11.27
N VAL A 30 -4.81 2.70 -12.29
CA VAL A 30 -4.94 2.21 -13.67
C VAL A 30 -4.60 0.72 -13.76
N GLU A 31 -3.50 0.27 -13.14
CA GLU A 31 -3.09 -1.14 -13.15
C GLU A 31 -4.05 -2.04 -12.38
N LEU A 32 -4.52 -1.60 -11.20
CA LEU A 32 -5.53 -2.34 -10.43
C LEU A 32 -6.82 -2.51 -11.23
N THR A 33 -7.28 -1.44 -11.89
CA THR A 33 -8.47 -1.46 -12.75
C THR A 33 -8.28 -2.39 -13.95
N ALA A 34 -7.13 -2.28 -14.64
CA ALA A 34 -6.82 -3.12 -15.80
C ALA A 34 -6.73 -4.61 -15.45
N PHE A 35 -6.32 -4.93 -14.21
CA PHE A 35 -6.25 -6.30 -13.70
C PHE A 35 -7.58 -6.78 -13.08
N GLY A 36 -8.62 -5.94 -13.04
CA GLY A 36 -9.93 -6.29 -12.51
C GLY A 36 -9.99 -6.36 -10.97
N ILE A 37 -9.09 -5.69 -10.27
CA ILE A 37 -9.04 -5.67 -8.80
C ILE A 37 -9.98 -4.57 -8.28
N GLU A 38 -11.02 -4.98 -7.53
CA GLU A 38 -11.98 -4.06 -6.89
C GLU A 38 -11.30 -3.23 -5.78
N HIS A 39 -11.37 -1.90 -5.89
CA HIS A 39 -10.74 -1.00 -4.94
C HIS A 39 -11.47 0.35 -4.80
N GLU A 40 -11.26 1.00 -3.67
CA GLU A 40 -11.65 2.38 -3.39
C GLU A 40 -10.40 3.21 -3.11
N ARG A 41 -10.23 4.33 -3.83
CA ARG A 41 -9.11 5.25 -3.63
C ARG A 41 -9.43 6.29 -2.56
N GLU A 42 -8.40 6.71 -1.82
CA GLU A 42 -8.50 7.73 -0.75
C GLU A 42 -9.62 7.37 0.25
N TYR A 43 -9.65 6.10 0.66
CA TYR A 43 -10.68 5.55 1.54
C TYR A 43 -10.56 6.11 2.96
N ARG A 44 -11.69 6.58 3.50
CA ARG A 44 -11.75 7.14 4.85
C ARG A 44 -11.98 6.03 5.88
N LEU A 45 -10.96 5.74 6.67
CA LEU A 45 -11.02 4.75 7.77
C LEU A 45 -11.68 5.30 9.04
N GLY A 46 -11.67 6.62 9.23
CA GLY A 46 -12.24 7.25 10.42
C GLY A 46 -11.86 8.72 10.51
N ALA A 47 -12.03 9.30 11.70
CA ALA A 47 -11.76 10.72 11.92
C ALA A 47 -10.30 11.07 11.55
N GLY A 48 -10.12 11.86 10.49
CA GLY A 48 -8.83 12.34 10.02
C GLY A 48 -7.87 11.27 9.49
N SER A 49 -8.36 10.07 9.14
CA SER A 49 -7.52 8.97 8.65
C SER A 49 -8.03 8.50 7.28
N ILE A 50 -7.21 8.74 6.26
CA ILE A 50 -7.46 8.38 4.87
C ILE A 50 -6.30 7.51 4.40
N ILE A 51 -6.59 6.30 3.96
CA ILE A 51 -5.62 5.40 3.34
C ILE A 51 -5.72 5.55 1.82
N ASP A 52 -4.59 5.41 1.13
CA ASP A 52 -4.55 5.66 -0.32
C ASP A 52 -5.45 4.69 -1.11
N PHE A 53 -5.52 3.42 -0.69
CA PHE A 53 -6.46 2.45 -1.24
C PHE A 53 -7.01 1.51 -0.18
N LEU A 54 -8.30 1.19 -0.30
CA LEU A 54 -8.90 0.00 0.28
C LEU A 54 -9.30 -0.94 -0.85
N VAL A 55 -8.68 -2.12 -0.87
CA VAL A 55 -8.97 -3.20 -1.81
C VAL A 55 -9.88 -4.22 -1.12
N LYS A 56 -10.51 -5.08 -1.92
CA LYS A 56 -11.31 -6.23 -1.45
C LYS A 56 -10.61 -7.03 -0.32
N ASP A 57 -11.42 -7.69 0.49
CA ASP A 57 -10.99 -8.48 1.65
C ASP A 57 -10.21 -7.68 2.70
N SER A 58 -10.55 -6.40 2.84
CA SER A 58 -9.99 -5.50 3.85
C SER A 58 -8.47 -5.34 3.73
N ILE A 59 -7.97 -5.27 2.49
CA ILE A 59 -6.56 -5.06 2.19
C ILE A 59 -6.34 -3.55 1.98
N GLY A 60 -5.69 -2.90 2.94
CA GLY A 60 -5.25 -1.52 2.78
C GLY A 60 -3.96 -1.44 1.96
N ALA A 61 -3.81 -0.43 1.11
CA ALA A 61 -2.52 -0.10 0.52
C ALA A 61 -2.16 1.38 0.74
N GLU A 62 -0.94 1.62 1.20
CA GLU A 62 -0.40 2.95 1.49
C GLU A 62 0.84 3.22 0.65
N ILE A 63 0.89 4.37 -0.01
CA ILE A 63 1.94 4.77 -0.95
C ILE A 63 2.85 5.83 -0.30
N LYS A 64 4.16 5.58 -0.32
CA LYS A 64 5.17 6.53 0.18
C LYS A 64 6.42 6.56 -0.68
N LEU A 65 6.72 7.69 -1.30
CA LEU A 65 7.99 7.88 -2.03
C LEU A 65 9.07 8.49 -1.14
N LYS A 66 8.67 9.27 -0.14
CA LYS A 66 9.57 9.95 0.80
C LYS A 66 8.98 9.99 2.20
N GLY A 67 9.79 10.41 3.17
CA GLY A 67 9.40 10.55 4.57
C GLY A 67 10.33 9.82 5.52
N SER A 68 10.25 10.14 6.80
CA SER A 68 11.02 9.42 7.82
C SER A 68 10.43 8.03 8.01
N LYS A 69 11.30 7.03 8.22
CA LYS A 69 10.88 5.65 8.50
C LYS A 69 9.93 5.56 9.69
N LEU A 70 10.16 6.37 10.73
CA LEU A 70 9.31 6.43 11.91
C LEU A 70 7.91 6.98 11.60
N ASN A 71 7.79 8.01 10.76
CA ASN A 71 6.48 8.55 10.38
C ASN A 71 5.70 7.57 9.50
N ILE A 72 6.37 6.89 8.58
CA ILE A 72 5.76 5.83 7.76
C ILE A 72 5.28 4.67 8.66
N PHE A 73 6.10 4.25 9.62
CA PHE A 73 5.72 3.22 10.59
C PHE A 73 4.49 3.64 11.40
N ARG A 74 4.47 4.85 11.97
CA ARG A 74 3.33 5.37 12.74
C ARG A 74 2.05 5.44 11.90
N GLN A 75 2.16 5.72 10.61
CA GLN A 75 1.00 5.73 9.72
C GLN A 75 0.46 4.32 9.50
N VAL A 76 1.33 3.34 9.25
CA VAL A 76 0.96 1.91 9.15
C VAL A 76 0.37 1.40 10.47
N GLU A 77 1.00 1.71 11.60
CA GLU A 77 0.51 1.37 12.94
C GLU A 77 -0.89 1.94 13.17
N ARG A 78 -1.10 3.23 12.86
CA ARG A 78 -2.43 3.84 12.94
C ARG A 78 -3.45 3.12 12.06
N TYR A 79 -3.13 2.83 10.80
CA TYR A 79 -4.09 2.22 9.86
C TYR A 79 -4.42 0.76 10.19
N THR A 80 -3.43 -0.01 10.65
CA THR A 80 -3.67 -1.36 11.17
C THR A 80 -4.48 -1.36 12.47
N GLY A 81 -4.68 -0.21 13.13
CA GLY A 81 -5.60 -0.08 14.25
C GLY A 81 -7.09 -0.15 13.86
N PHE A 82 -7.46 0.11 12.61
CA PHE A 82 -8.86 0.15 12.15
C PHE A 82 -9.38 -1.23 11.75
N ASP A 83 -10.64 -1.56 12.08
CA ASP A 83 -11.22 -2.88 11.83
C ASP A 83 -11.42 -3.19 10.35
N GLU A 84 -11.61 -2.15 9.53
CA GLU A 84 -11.72 -2.17 8.08
C GLU A 84 -10.44 -2.66 7.41
N ILE A 85 -9.29 -2.56 8.10
CA ILE A 85 -8.01 -3.10 7.65
C ILE A 85 -7.78 -4.44 8.34
N LYS A 86 -7.65 -5.51 7.57
CA LYS A 86 -7.21 -6.84 8.06
C LYS A 86 -5.78 -7.16 7.64
N ARG A 87 -5.30 -6.55 6.54
CA ARG A 87 -3.95 -6.67 5.99
C ARG A 87 -3.55 -5.33 5.39
N LEU A 88 -2.25 -5.00 5.39
CA LEU A 88 -1.76 -3.75 4.80
C LEU A 88 -0.56 -3.98 3.88
N ILE A 89 -0.56 -3.37 2.71
CA ILE A 89 0.58 -3.31 1.79
C ILE A 89 1.16 -1.89 1.83
N LEU A 90 2.40 -1.74 2.27
CA LEU A 90 3.16 -0.50 2.11
C LEU A 90 3.88 -0.55 0.76
N VAL A 91 3.49 0.30 -0.17
CA VAL A 91 4.16 0.49 -1.45
C VAL A 91 5.10 1.68 -1.33
N THR A 92 6.40 1.46 -1.44
CA THR A 92 7.37 2.51 -1.13
C THR A 92 8.64 2.49 -1.96
N ASN A 93 9.26 3.66 -2.13
CA ASN A 93 10.63 3.79 -2.63
C ASN A 93 11.65 4.01 -1.50
N VAL A 94 11.20 4.17 -0.25
CA VAL A 94 12.07 4.36 0.91
C VAL A 94 12.71 3.01 1.28
N PRO A 95 14.05 2.91 1.42
CA PRO A 95 14.71 1.65 1.77
C PRO A 95 14.49 1.32 3.25
N MET A 96 13.39 0.62 3.52
CA MET A 96 12.99 0.19 4.85
C MET A 96 12.29 -1.18 4.82
N GLY A 97 12.30 -1.84 5.97
CA GLY A 97 11.43 -2.98 6.25
C GLY A 97 10.28 -2.58 7.17
N MET A 98 9.40 -3.54 7.45
CA MET A 98 8.37 -3.45 8.48
C MET A 98 8.35 -4.76 9.27
N PRO A 99 7.93 -4.74 10.55
CA PRO A 99 7.51 -5.96 11.22
C PRO A 99 6.46 -6.69 10.37
N PRO A 100 6.49 -8.04 10.30
CA PRO A 100 5.53 -8.80 9.50
C PRO A 100 4.10 -8.68 10.04
N LEU A 101 3.96 -8.32 11.32
CA LEU A 101 2.69 -8.04 11.98
C LEU A 101 2.78 -6.66 12.66
N VAL A 102 1.76 -5.83 12.45
CA VAL A 102 1.56 -4.58 13.20
C VAL A 102 0.12 -4.57 13.70
N ASN A 103 -0.09 -4.33 15.00
CA ASN A 103 -1.39 -4.51 15.66
C ASN A 103 -2.03 -5.88 15.37
N GLY A 104 -1.20 -6.94 15.30
CA GLY A 104 -1.64 -8.31 15.01
C GLY A 104 -2.05 -8.57 13.55
N LYS A 105 -1.92 -7.59 12.65
CA LYS A 105 -2.34 -7.69 11.25
C LYS A 105 -1.13 -7.81 10.32
N PRO A 106 -1.20 -8.67 9.28
CA PRO A 106 -0.12 -8.80 8.31
C PRO A 106 0.20 -7.50 7.59
N VAL A 107 1.48 -7.16 7.54
CA VAL A 107 2.01 -6.02 6.78
C VAL A 107 3.03 -6.52 5.76
N TYR A 108 2.84 -6.10 4.51
CA TYR A 108 3.71 -6.41 3.38
C TYR A 108 4.40 -5.13 2.90
N VAL A 109 5.63 -5.24 2.40
CA VAL A 109 6.35 -4.11 1.83
C VAL A 109 6.68 -4.40 0.37
N VAL A 110 6.18 -3.56 -0.53
CA VAL A 110 6.56 -3.55 -1.95
C VAL A 110 7.51 -2.39 -2.16
N ASN A 111 8.80 -2.71 -2.35
CA ASN A 111 9.80 -1.70 -2.65
C ASN A 111 9.92 -1.49 -4.16
N LEU A 112 9.50 -0.32 -4.64
CA LEU A 112 9.47 0.01 -6.06
C LEU A 112 10.87 0.18 -6.67
N ALA A 113 11.92 0.51 -5.90
CA ALA A 113 13.29 0.57 -6.41
C ALA A 113 13.78 -0.78 -6.94
N LYS A 114 13.23 -1.89 -6.41
CA LYS A 114 13.62 -3.24 -6.82
C LYS A 114 13.01 -3.66 -8.16
N ALA A 115 11.94 -3.00 -8.62
CA ALA A 115 11.34 -3.29 -9.93
C ALA A 115 12.18 -2.74 -11.11
N TRP A 116 13.31 -2.06 -10.82
CA TRP A 116 14.20 -1.47 -11.83
C TRP A 116 15.50 -2.23 -12.04
N LEU A 117 15.80 -3.23 -11.19
CA LEU A 117 16.99 -4.09 -11.24
C LEU A 117 16.70 -5.38 -12.00
#